data_AF-K9SFF2-F1
#
_entry.id   AF-K9SFF2-F1
#
_cell.length_a   1.000
_cell.length_b   1.000
_cell.length_c   1.000
_cell.angle_alpha   90.00
_cell.angle_beta   90.00
_cell.angle_gamma   90.00
#
_symmetry.space_group_name_H-M   'P 1'
#
loop_
_entity.id
_entity.type
_entity.pdbx_description
1 polymer ?
#
loop_
_entity_poly.entity_id
_entity_poly.type
_entity_poly.pdbx_seq_one_letter_code
_entity_poly.pdbx_strand_id
1 'polypeptide(L)'
;MSNLHQPGDIISDRYQVIGLLGSGLTGKTYRVNDLNHEREVAMKVVSLQETSEWKIIELFEREARVLQNLRHVAIPAYVDYFHVDSNADRRFYLVQELAQGQSLATLVEKGWKPSEAEVKDIALQILHILDYLHKLTPPVIHRDIKPQNIICRDDGKVYLVDFGAVQDVYRNTLTRGGTFVGTYGYMPPEQFRGHITFASDLYSLGTTLLFLLTGRSPDTLPQKRMKIDFHPWVKLSPSFTAWLDQILEPIVEDRLASAEAAIAKLQASRSTAQIAKSAPTTAARFLKKPNYSRIVIRRRGNYLLITIPPNPDMLTIAGIFMLILILSPMLALMSGAATVQVVTVAVSMLVMAVVMFAILLSFGGSEEQIRITADRLELSKKVFDWKFWIYSSETALVKQLWCEMNVLRSGPHYNGAIEVGGNVHKFAISRTKLEVEWLIQEIKHFLNNLTRDC
;
A
#
# COMPACT_ATOMS: atom_id res chain seq x y z
N MET A 1 -19.91 -35.20 -4.03
CA MET A 1 -20.31 -35.02 -2.61
C MET A 1 -21.81 -34.78 -2.58
N SER A 2 -22.57 -35.60 -1.86
CA SER A 2 -24.02 -35.45 -1.72
C SER A 2 -24.39 -34.17 -0.94
N ASN A 3 -25.55 -33.59 -1.22
CA ASN A 3 -26.09 -32.53 -0.38
C ASN A 3 -26.39 -33.07 1.02
N LEU A 4 -26.12 -32.29 2.07
CA LEU A 4 -26.43 -32.67 3.47
C LEU A 4 -27.94 -32.67 3.74
N HIS A 5 -28.67 -31.82 3.02
CA HIS A 5 -30.12 -31.66 3.08
C HIS A 5 -30.70 -31.45 1.67
N GLN A 6 -31.95 -31.86 1.48
CA GLN A 6 -32.73 -31.70 0.25
C GLN A 6 -33.80 -30.61 0.42
N PRO A 7 -34.27 -29.98 -0.68
CA PRO A 7 -35.43 -29.10 -0.62
C PRO A 7 -36.63 -29.78 0.03
N GLY A 8 -37.27 -29.09 0.98
CA GLY A 8 -38.39 -29.61 1.76
C GLY A 8 -38.03 -30.14 3.15
N ASP A 9 -36.76 -30.50 3.39
CA ASP A 9 -36.30 -30.95 4.71
C ASP A 9 -36.55 -29.87 5.78
N ILE A 10 -37.05 -30.27 6.95
CA ILE A 10 -37.27 -29.37 8.09
C ILE A 10 -36.22 -29.67 9.16
N ILE A 11 -35.42 -28.67 9.49
CA ILE A 11 -34.34 -28.75 10.47
C ILE A 11 -34.80 -28.09 11.77
N SER A 12 -34.67 -28.81 12.88
CA SER A 12 -35.05 -28.34 14.22
C SER A 12 -36.49 -27.82 14.29
N ASP A 13 -37.41 -28.47 13.58
CA ASP A 13 -38.85 -28.14 13.49
C ASP A 13 -39.16 -26.67 13.10
N ARG A 14 -38.20 -25.98 12.48
CA ARG A 14 -38.28 -24.54 12.24
C ARG A 14 -37.77 -24.11 10.87
N TYR A 15 -36.69 -24.72 10.39
CA TYR A 15 -36.02 -24.24 9.18
C TYR A 15 -36.27 -25.19 8.02
N GLN A 16 -37.14 -24.78 7.10
CA GLN A 16 -37.43 -25.57 5.90
C GLN A 16 -36.43 -25.25 4.79
N VAL A 17 -35.76 -26.25 4.26
CA VAL A 17 -34.77 -26.08 3.19
C VAL A 17 -35.46 -25.74 1.86
N ILE A 18 -35.04 -24.65 1.24
CA ILE A 18 -35.49 -24.24 -0.10
C ILE A 18 -34.51 -24.75 -1.15
N GLY A 19 -33.20 -24.61 -0.90
CA GLY A 19 -32.16 -25.08 -1.82
C GLY A 19 -30.75 -24.70 -1.41
N LEU A 20 -29.75 -25.27 -2.10
CA LEU A 20 -28.34 -24.97 -1.88
C LEU A 20 -27.98 -23.61 -2.50
N LEU A 21 -27.36 -22.71 -1.72
CA LEU A 21 -26.80 -21.45 -2.19
C LEU A 21 -25.34 -21.59 -2.60
N GLY A 22 -24.57 -22.42 -1.89
CA GLY A 22 -23.16 -22.64 -2.19
C GLY A 22 -22.52 -23.68 -1.30
N SER A 23 -21.33 -24.12 -1.69
CA SER A 23 -20.48 -25.04 -0.91
C SER A 23 -19.09 -24.44 -0.85
N GLY A 24 -18.53 -24.32 0.36
CA GLY A 24 -17.22 -23.74 0.61
C GLY A 24 -16.38 -24.60 1.57
N LEU A 25 -15.20 -24.09 1.91
CA LEU A 25 -14.26 -24.75 2.81
C LEU A 25 -14.85 -24.98 4.22
N THR A 26 -15.69 -24.06 4.68
CA THR A 26 -16.28 -24.04 6.02
C THR A 26 -17.70 -24.60 6.07
N GLY A 27 -18.14 -25.31 5.02
CA GLY A 27 -19.43 -25.99 4.98
C GLY A 27 -20.30 -25.65 3.78
N LYS A 28 -21.55 -26.11 3.83
CA LYS A 28 -22.57 -25.89 2.79
C LYS A 28 -23.57 -24.84 3.27
N THR A 29 -23.91 -23.88 2.43
CA THR A 29 -24.89 -22.82 2.74
C THR A 29 -26.17 -23.08 1.98
N TYR A 30 -27.29 -23.10 2.69
CA TYR A 30 -28.64 -23.32 2.17
C TYR A 30 -29.49 -22.06 2.34
N ARG A 31 -30.40 -21.83 1.39
CA ARG A 31 -31.53 -20.93 1.56
C ARG A 31 -32.60 -21.71 2.30
N VAL A 32 -33.11 -21.18 3.40
CA VAL A 32 -34.14 -21.82 4.20
C VAL A 32 -35.25 -20.82 4.55
N ASN A 33 -36.47 -21.30 4.73
CA ASN A 33 -37.57 -20.54 5.30
C ASN A 33 -37.59 -20.73 6.82
N ASP A 34 -37.51 -19.65 7.59
CA ASP A 34 -37.72 -19.68 9.05
C ASP A 34 -39.23 -19.67 9.31
N LEU A 35 -39.80 -20.84 9.58
CA LEU A 35 -41.24 -21.05 9.74
C LEU A 35 -41.83 -20.27 10.91
N ASN A 36 -41.02 -19.90 11.91
CA ASN A 36 -41.50 -19.15 13.06
C ASN A 36 -41.69 -17.65 12.75
N HIS A 37 -40.92 -17.12 11.80
CA HIS A 37 -40.91 -15.68 11.47
C HIS A 37 -41.33 -15.41 10.02
N GLU A 38 -41.69 -16.44 9.26
CA GLU A 38 -42.13 -16.38 7.85
C GLU A 38 -41.18 -15.56 6.97
N ARG A 39 -39.87 -15.80 7.13
CA ARG A 39 -38.83 -15.11 6.35
C ARG A 39 -37.75 -16.06 5.89
N GLU A 40 -37.16 -15.73 4.75
CA GLU A 40 -36.02 -16.48 4.25
C GLU A 40 -34.71 -16.05 4.93
N VAL A 41 -33.89 -17.05 5.25
CA VAL A 41 -32.59 -16.88 5.89
C VAL A 41 -31.56 -17.78 5.21
N ALA A 42 -30.28 -17.47 5.42
CA ALA A 42 -29.17 -18.31 4.99
C ALA A 42 -28.73 -19.21 6.16
N MET A 43 -28.59 -20.50 5.91
CA MET A 43 -28.17 -21.50 6.89
C MET A 43 -26.90 -22.20 6.40
N LYS A 44 -25.78 -21.95 7.07
CA LYS A 44 -24.51 -22.66 6.85
C LYS A 44 -24.48 -23.90 7.71
N VAL A 45 -23.99 -25.01 7.16
CA VAL A 45 -23.97 -26.33 7.81
C VAL A 45 -22.62 -26.98 7.65
N VAL A 46 -22.08 -27.51 8.74
CA VAL A 46 -20.89 -28.37 8.76
C VAL A 46 -21.22 -29.69 9.46
N SER A 47 -20.75 -30.80 8.89
CA SER A 47 -20.93 -32.16 9.42
C SER A 47 -19.59 -32.67 9.98
N LEU A 48 -19.60 -33.23 11.19
CA LEU A 48 -18.41 -33.86 11.77
C LEU A 48 -17.99 -35.12 11.00
N GLN A 49 -18.94 -35.80 10.35
CA GLN A 49 -18.63 -36.96 9.53
C GLN A 49 -17.99 -36.59 8.18
N GLU A 50 -18.42 -35.50 7.55
CA GLU A 50 -17.84 -35.03 6.27
C GLU A 50 -16.50 -34.27 6.45
N THR A 51 -16.16 -33.85 7.67
CA THR A 51 -14.95 -33.07 7.98
C THR A 51 -13.99 -33.84 8.88
N SER A 52 -12.79 -34.13 8.40
CA SER A 52 -11.71 -34.74 9.18
C SER A 52 -10.86 -33.70 9.93
N GLU A 53 -11.05 -32.42 9.64
CA GLU A 53 -10.24 -31.32 10.15
C GLU A 53 -10.95 -30.54 11.25
N TRP A 54 -10.53 -30.72 12.50
CA TRP A 54 -11.01 -29.95 13.65
C TRP A 54 -10.97 -28.42 13.43
N LYS A 55 -10.07 -27.96 12.56
CA LYS A 55 -9.93 -26.56 12.23
C LYS A 55 -11.15 -25.97 11.54
N ILE A 56 -11.85 -26.74 10.69
CA ILE A 56 -13.04 -26.28 9.98
C ILE A 56 -14.15 -25.93 10.97
N ILE A 57 -14.32 -26.74 12.01
CA ILE A 57 -15.29 -26.51 13.09
C ILE A 57 -14.91 -25.27 13.90
N GLU A 58 -13.62 -25.11 14.23
CA GLU A 58 -13.13 -23.91 14.94
C GLU A 58 -13.41 -22.62 14.14
N LEU A 59 -13.18 -22.63 12.82
CA LEU A 59 -13.49 -21.49 11.94
C LEU A 59 -15.01 -21.21 11.89
N PHE A 60 -15.83 -22.26 11.85
CA PHE A 60 -17.29 -22.15 11.86
C PHE A 60 -17.85 -21.58 13.18
N GLU A 61 -17.39 -22.10 14.32
CA GLU A 61 -17.73 -21.56 15.64
C GLU A 61 -17.27 -20.11 15.82
N ARG A 62 -16.09 -19.79 15.27
CA ARG A 62 -15.58 -18.42 15.28
C ARG A 62 -16.48 -17.50 14.45
N GLU A 63 -16.88 -17.91 13.26
CA GLU A 63 -17.80 -17.15 12.40
C GLU A 63 -19.08 -16.79 13.16
N ALA A 64 -19.71 -17.78 13.79
CA ALA A 64 -20.93 -17.59 14.57
C ALA A 64 -20.72 -16.56 15.70
N ARG A 65 -19.63 -16.71 16.46
CA ARG A 65 -19.30 -15.81 17.58
C ARG A 65 -19.01 -14.38 17.12
N VAL A 66 -18.30 -14.21 16.02
CA VAL A 66 -18.00 -12.90 15.45
C VAL A 66 -19.30 -12.26 14.99
N LEU A 67 -20.07 -12.92 14.11
CA LEU A 67 -21.33 -12.41 13.57
C LEU A 67 -22.34 -12.02 14.64
N GLN A 68 -22.43 -12.77 15.75
CA GLN A 68 -23.32 -12.45 16.86
C GLN A 68 -23.07 -11.03 17.42
N ASN A 69 -21.81 -10.57 17.39
CA ASN A 69 -21.37 -9.28 17.89
C ASN A 69 -21.32 -8.18 16.82
N LEU A 70 -21.59 -8.49 15.55
CA LEU A 70 -21.61 -7.51 14.47
C LEU A 70 -22.98 -6.85 14.32
N ARG A 71 -22.97 -5.55 14.03
CA ARG A 71 -24.15 -4.69 13.80
C ARG A 71 -23.81 -3.71 12.69
N HIS A 72 -24.07 -4.11 11.45
CA HIS A 72 -23.82 -3.27 10.27
C HIS A 72 -24.82 -3.62 9.17
N VAL A 73 -25.39 -2.61 8.49
CA VAL A 73 -26.44 -2.80 7.46
C VAL A 73 -25.98 -3.64 6.26
N ALA A 74 -24.68 -3.61 5.96
CA ALA A 74 -24.07 -4.35 4.86
C ALA A 74 -23.39 -5.67 5.29
N ILE A 75 -23.71 -6.17 6.50
CA ILE A 75 -23.31 -7.49 6.98
C ILE A 75 -24.59 -8.22 7.39
N PRO A 76 -24.85 -9.45 6.88
CA PRO A 76 -26.04 -10.18 7.28
C PRO A 76 -26.13 -10.40 8.79
N ALA A 77 -27.28 -10.07 9.38
CA ALA A 77 -27.46 -10.19 10.82
C ALA A 77 -27.45 -11.66 11.26
N TYR A 78 -26.77 -11.95 12.37
CA TYR A 78 -26.87 -13.23 13.07
C TYR A 78 -28.32 -13.50 13.48
N VAL A 79 -28.79 -14.74 13.29
CA VAL A 79 -30.14 -15.19 13.68
C VAL A 79 -30.07 -16.28 14.73
N ASP A 80 -29.29 -17.35 14.49
CA ASP A 80 -29.26 -18.52 15.38
C ASP A 80 -27.98 -19.33 15.21
N TYR A 81 -27.63 -20.13 16.20
CA TYR A 81 -26.54 -21.11 16.16
C TYR A 81 -26.88 -22.32 17.04
N PHE A 82 -26.90 -23.50 16.44
CA PHE A 82 -27.24 -24.74 17.14
C PHE A 82 -26.55 -25.96 16.51
N HIS A 83 -26.68 -27.10 17.17
CA HIS A 83 -26.23 -28.38 16.62
C HIS A 83 -27.37 -29.40 16.68
N VAL A 84 -27.34 -30.37 15.76
CA VAL A 84 -28.23 -31.52 15.74
C VAL A 84 -27.39 -32.77 15.77
N ASP A 85 -27.69 -33.64 16.74
CA ASP A 85 -27.05 -34.95 16.89
C ASP A 85 -27.92 -36.03 16.27
N SER A 86 -27.28 -36.88 15.48
CA SER A 86 -27.84 -38.13 14.97
C SER A 86 -26.97 -39.30 15.42
N ASN A 87 -27.48 -40.52 15.28
CA ASN A 87 -26.73 -41.73 15.68
C ASN A 87 -25.38 -41.90 14.96
N ALA A 88 -25.15 -41.22 13.84
CA ALA A 88 -23.94 -41.38 13.02
C ALA A 88 -23.16 -40.06 12.79
N ASP A 89 -23.74 -38.90 13.10
CA ASP A 89 -23.17 -37.60 12.76
C ASP A 89 -23.67 -36.49 13.70
N ARG A 90 -22.81 -35.51 13.95
CA ARG A 90 -23.15 -34.25 14.62
C ARG A 90 -22.97 -33.13 13.61
N ARG A 91 -24.02 -32.34 13.41
CA ARG A 91 -24.03 -31.24 12.46
C ARG A 91 -24.21 -29.92 13.20
N PHE A 92 -23.42 -28.92 12.83
CA PHE A 92 -23.52 -27.57 13.36
C PHE A 92 -24.16 -26.66 12.32
N TYR A 93 -24.98 -25.74 12.79
CA TYR A 93 -25.81 -24.86 11.99
C TYR A 93 -25.61 -23.42 12.43
N LEU A 94 -25.32 -22.53 11.47
CA LEU A 94 -25.26 -21.10 11.66
C LEU A 94 -26.32 -20.46 10.76
N VAL A 95 -27.27 -19.76 11.37
CA VAL A 95 -28.36 -19.09 10.67
C VAL A 95 -28.14 -17.59 10.72
N GLN A 96 -28.24 -16.94 9.57
CA GLN A 96 -28.08 -15.51 9.40
C GLN A 96 -29.07 -14.96 8.38
N GLU A 97 -29.25 -13.65 8.35
CA GLU A 97 -30.03 -12.97 7.32
C GLU A 97 -29.57 -13.39 5.91
N LEU A 98 -30.52 -13.52 4.98
CA LEU A 98 -30.20 -13.79 3.60
C LEU A 98 -29.74 -12.50 2.90
N ALA A 99 -28.47 -12.46 2.50
CA ALA A 99 -27.95 -11.40 1.64
C ALA A 99 -28.61 -11.50 0.26
N GLN A 100 -29.47 -10.53 -0.07
CA GLN A 100 -30.16 -10.47 -1.36
C GLN A 100 -29.17 -10.12 -2.48
N GLY A 101 -29.31 -10.74 -3.65
CA GLY A 101 -28.49 -10.47 -4.83
C GLY A 101 -27.59 -11.64 -5.23
N GLN A 102 -26.52 -11.34 -5.98
CA GLN A 102 -25.57 -12.33 -6.50
C GLN A 102 -24.14 -11.97 -6.11
N SER A 103 -23.28 -12.97 -5.94
CA SER A 103 -21.86 -12.70 -5.69
C SER A 103 -21.24 -11.94 -6.86
N LEU A 104 -20.27 -11.07 -6.59
CA LEU A 104 -19.53 -10.37 -7.64
C LEU A 104 -18.84 -11.36 -8.60
N ALA A 105 -18.40 -12.52 -8.09
CA ALA A 105 -17.87 -13.61 -8.92
C ALA A 105 -18.91 -14.07 -9.95
N THR A 106 -20.12 -14.41 -9.50
CA THR A 106 -21.21 -14.86 -10.36
C THR A 106 -21.64 -13.80 -11.37
N LEU A 107 -21.65 -12.52 -10.99
CA LEU A 107 -21.98 -11.44 -11.91
C LEU A 107 -20.95 -11.35 -13.05
N VAL A 108 -19.66 -11.37 -12.73
CA VAL A 108 -18.58 -11.35 -13.74
C VAL A 108 -18.62 -12.59 -14.63
N GLU A 109 -18.87 -13.78 -14.06
CA GLU A 109 -19.05 -15.04 -14.81
C GLU A 109 -20.22 -14.96 -15.81
N LYS A 110 -21.30 -14.27 -15.44
CA LYS A 110 -22.44 -13.99 -16.32
C LYS A 110 -22.19 -12.87 -17.33
N GLY A 111 -20.98 -12.33 -17.38
CA GLY A 111 -20.55 -11.32 -18.36
C GLY A 111 -20.73 -9.87 -17.92
N TRP A 112 -21.05 -9.60 -16.65
CA TRP A 112 -21.06 -8.24 -16.13
C TRP A 112 -19.64 -7.65 -16.15
N LYS A 113 -19.52 -6.46 -16.72
CA LYS A 113 -18.26 -5.70 -16.83
C LYS A 113 -18.48 -4.31 -16.23
N PRO A 114 -18.15 -4.11 -14.95
CA PRO A 114 -18.39 -2.83 -14.30
C PRO A 114 -17.53 -1.72 -14.88
N SER A 115 -18.10 -0.53 -14.94
CA SER A 115 -17.36 0.72 -15.17
C SER A 115 -16.44 1.03 -13.99
N GLU A 116 -15.44 1.89 -14.23
CA GLU A 116 -14.58 2.41 -13.16
C GLU A 116 -15.39 3.06 -12.02
N ALA A 117 -16.52 3.71 -12.35
CA ALA A 117 -17.38 4.36 -11.36
C ALA A 117 -18.06 3.32 -10.45
N GLU A 118 -18.58 2.23 -11.01
CA GLU A 118 -19.18 1.13 -10.24
C GLU A 118 -18.14 0.43 -9.36
N VAL A 119 -16.94 0.16 -9.89
CA VAL A 119 -15.85 -0.45 -9.10
C VAL A 119 -15.42 0.46 -7.95
N LYS A 120 -15.35 1.78 -8.16
CA LYS A 120 -15.07 2.75 -7.09
C LYS A 120 -16.17 2.79 -6.04
N ASP A 121 -17.43 2.70 -6.45
CA ASP A 121 -18.56 2.69 -5.51
C ASP A 121 -18.54 1.42 -4.64
N ILE A 122 -18.34 0.26 -5.26
CA ILE A 122 -18.14 -1.02 -4.54
C ILE A 122 -16.96 -0.92 -3.58
N ALA A 123 -15.82 -0.39 -4.04
CA ALA A 123 -14.65 -0.18 -3.19
C ALA A 123 -14.99 0.66 -1.95
N LEU A 124 -15.71 1.78 -2.11
CA LEU A 124 -16.13 2.62 -0.99
C LEU A 124 -17.06 1.89 -0.02
N GLN A 125 -18.04 1.13 -0.54
CA GLN A 125 -18.95 0.38 0.31
C GLN A 125 -18.19 -0.66 1.15
N ILE A 126 -17.28 -1.43 0.53
CA ILE A 126 -16.45 -2.41 1.26
C ILE A 126 -15.51 -1.73 2.25
N LEU A 127 -14.88 -0.61 1.89
CA LEU A 127 -14.01 0.12 2.81
C LEU A 127 -14.77 0.62 4.05
N HIS A 128 -16.02 1.07 3.93
CA HIS A 128 -16.81 1.45 5.11
C HIS A 128 -17.10 0.24 6.02
N ILE A 129 -17.34 -0.94 5.43
CA ILE A 129 -17.49 -2.19 6.19
C ILE A 129 -16.18 -2.52 6.92
N LEU A 130 -15.05 -2.45 6.23
CA LEU A 130 -13.73 -2.69 6.82
C LEU A 130 -13.40 -1.69 7.93
N ASP A 131 -13.71 -0.40 7.73
CA ASP A 131 -13.52 0.63 8.75
C ASP A 131 -14.34 0.33 10.02
N TYR A 132 -15.59 -0.09 9.86
CA TYR A 132 -16.43 -0.56 10.97
C TYR A 132 -15.78 -1.74 11.70
N LEU A 133 -15.36 -2.80 10.99
CA LEU A 133 -14.75 -3.99 11.60
C LEU A 133 -13.43 -3.69 12.31
N HIS A 134 -12.58 -2.86 11.70
CA HIS A 134 -11.27 -2.49 12.23
C HIS A 134 -11.37 -1.58 13.47
N LYS A 135 -12.50 -0.89 13.67
CA LYS A 135 -12.78 -0.04 14.84
C LYS A 135 -13.48 -0.75 16.00
N LEU A 136 -13.86 -2.02 15.85
CA LEU A 136 -14.44 -2.82 16.94
C LEU A 136 -13.44 -3.02 18.08
N THR A 137 -13.95 -3.37 19.26
CA THR A 137 -13.13 -3.71 20.43
C THR A 137 -13.54 -5.11 20.93
N PRO A 138 -12.74 -6.16 20.66
CA PRO A 138 -11.48 -6.14 19.90
C PRO A 138 -11.67 -5.90 18.39
N PRO A 139 -10.65 -5.40 17.66
CA PRO A 139 -10.73 -5.23 16.22
C PRO A 139 -10.84 -6.56 15.49
N VAL A 140 -11.61 -6.55 14.40
CA VAL A 140 -11.89 -7.72 13.57
C VAL A 140 -11.25 -7.54 12.19
N ILE A 141 -10.40 -8.47 11.76
CA ILE A 141 -9.84 -8.51 10.39
C ILE A 141 -10.53 -9.64 9.62
N HIS A 142 -11.02 -9.37 8.40
CA HIS A 142 -11.83 -10.32 7.64
C HIS A 142 -11.02 -11.48 7.04
N ARG A 143 -9.85 -11.19 6.46
CA ARG A 143 -8.85 -12.13 5.90
C ARG A 143 -9.20 -12.92 4.63
N ASP A 144 -10.47 -12.96 4.24
CA ASP A 144 -10.92 -13.62 3.00
C ASP A 144 -11.83 -12.71 2.15
N ILE A 145 -11.40 -11.45 1.94
CA ILE A 145 -12.09 -10.56 0.99
C ILE A 145 -11.83 -11.06 -0.44
N LYS A 146 -12.90 -11.43 -1.13
CA LYS A 146 -12.87 -11.95 -2.51
C LYS A 146 -14.22 -11.77 -3.20
N PRO A 147 -14.30 -11.84 -4.54
CA PRO A 147 -15.55 -11.65 -5.27
C PRO A 147 -16.70 -12.59 -4.86
N GLN A 148 -16.40 -13.81 -4.38
CA GLN A 148 -17.40 -14.77 -3.91
C GLN A 148 -18.06 -14.36 -2.59
N ASN A 149 -17.33 -13.60 -1.76
CA ASN A 149 -17.78 -13.18 -0.42
C ASN A 149 -18.41 -11.79 -0.42
N ILE A 150 -18.62 -11.18 -1.60
CA ILE A 150 -19.29 -9.89 -1.75
C ILE A 150 -20.54 -10.11 -2.60
N ILE A 151 -21.71 -9.97 -1.99
CA ILE A 151 -23.00 -10.09 -2.66
C ILE A 151 -23.48 -8.71 -3.09
N CYS A 152 -23.79 -8.53 -4.37
CA CYS A 152 -24.30 -7.29 -4.91
C CYS A 152 -25.80 -7.43 -5.23
N ARG A 153 -26.58 -6.49 -4.71
CA ARG A 153 -28.01 -6.32 -5.00
C ARG A 153 -28.21 -5.58 -6.33
N ASP A 154 -29.41 -5.69 -6.87
CA ASP A 154 -29.80 -5.01 -8.12
C ASP A 154 -29.75 -3.47 -8.01
N ASP A 155 -29.86 -2.92 -6.79
CA ASP A 155 -29.72 -1.49 -6.50
C ASP A 155 -28.25 -1.03 -6.32
N GLY A 156 -27.28 -1.93 -6.55
CA GLY A 156 -25.86 -1.66 -6.43
C GLY A 156 -25.31 -1.67 -5.00
N LYS A 157 -26.14 -1.99 -3.99
CA LYS A 157 -25.66 -2.16 -2.61
C LYS A 157 -24.98 -3.51 -2.43
N VAL A 158 -23.88 -3.53 -1.67
CA VAL A 158 -23.13 -4.76 -1.41
C VAL A 158 -23.31 -5.23 0.03
N TYR A 159 -23.30 -6.55 0.21
CA TYR A 159 -23.12 -7.22 1.50
C TYR A 159 -21.76 -7.91 1.52
N LEU A 160 -21.09 -7.86 2.66
CA LEU A 160 -19.92 -8.69 2.95
C LEU A 160 -20.36 -9.92 3.76
N VAL A 161 -19.97 -11.11 3.31
CA VAL A 161 -20.35 -12.40 3.91
C VAL A 161 -19.11 -13.27 4.18
N ASP A 162 -19.31 -14.39 4.91
CA ASP A 162 -18.30 -15.41 5.24
C ASP A 162 -17.16 -14.91 6.16
N PHE A 163 -17.45 -14.86 7.46
CA PHE A 163 -16.53 -14.39 8.50
C PHE A 163 -15.71 -15.54 9.11
N GLY A 164 -15.70 -16.72 8.48
CA GLY A 164 -14.98 -17.90 9.00
C GLY A 164 -13.48 -17.72 9.10
N ALA A 165 -12.90 -16.84 8.28
CA ALA A 165 -11.46 -16.57 8.29
C ALA A 165 -11.00 -15.52 9.30
N VAL A 166 -11.93 -14.89 10.04
CA VAL A 166 -11.65 -13.71 10.86
C VAL A 166 -10.55 -13.94 11.89
N GLN A 167 -9.80 -12.88 12.25
CA GLN A 167 -8.93 -12.85 13.43
C GLN A 167 -9.12 -11.62 14.32
N ASP A 168 -9.15 -11.84 15.65
CA ASP A 168 -9.04 -10.79 16.67
C ASP A 168 -7.58 -10.38 16.81
N VAL A 169 -7.30 -9.08 16.69
CA VAL A 169 -5.93 -8.53 16.71
C VAL A 169 -5.18 -8.85 18.02
N TYR A 170 -5.89 -8.98 19.13
CA TYR A 170 -5.29 -9.25 20.44
C TYR A 170 -4.85 -10.70 20.66
N ARG A 171 -5.34 -11.66 19.85
CA ARG A 171 -4.87 -13.05 19.89
C ARG A 171 -3.71 -13.23 18.93
N ASN A 172 -2.58 -12.60 19.26
CA ASN A 172 -1.25 -12.92 18.73
C ASN A 172 -0.73 -14.26 19.29
N THR A 173 -1.58 -15.28 19.38
CA THR A 173 -1.08 -16.65 19.48
C THR A 173 -0.44 -16.95 18.13
N LEU A 174 0.89 -16.87 18.11
CA LEU A 174 1.74 -17.65 17.22
C LEU A 174 1.25 -19.10 17.27
N THR A 175 0.24 -19.45 16.48
CA THR A 175 0.00 -20.84 16.11
C THR A 175 1.22 -21.22 15.28
N ARG A 176 2.23 -21.80 15.94
CA ARG A 176 3.30 -22.56 15.31
C ARG A 176 2.62 -23.58 14.40
N GLY A 177 2.55 -23.27 13.10
CA GLY A 177 1.78 -24.04 12.11
C GLY A 177 0.51 -23.35 11.58
N GLY A 178 0.48 -22.01 11.51
CA GLY A 178 -0.64 -21.24 10.97
C GLY A 178 -1.13 -21.77 9.62
N THR A 179 -2.31 -22.39 9.62
CA THR A 179 -2.99 -22.88 8.42
C THR A 179 -3.27 -21.71 7.49
N PHE A 180 -2.95 -21.86 6.20
CA PHE A 180 -3.22 -20.85 5.18
C PHE A 180 -4.73 -20.70 4.99
N VAL A 181 -5.35 -19.79 5.73
CA VAL A 181 -6.75 -19.42 5.52
C VAL A 181 -6.79 -18.28 4.52
N GLY A 182 -7.50 -18.45 3.41
CA GLY A 182 -7.73 -17.45 2.37
C GLY A 182 -7.58 -18.05 0.96
N THR A 183 -8.16 -17.38 -0.03
CA THR A 183 -8.18 -17.88 -1.42
C THR A 183 -6.92 -17.46 -2.16
N TYR A 184 -6.23 -18.43 -2.80
CA TYR A 184 -5.04 -18.18 -3.61
C TYR A 184 -5.33 -17.10 -4.67
N GLY A 185 -4.39 -16.17 -4.87
CA GLY A 185 -4.56 -14.99 -5.72
C GLY A 185 -5.16 -13.76 -5.04
N TYR A 186 -5.98 -13.92 -4.00
CA TYR A 186 -6.54 -12.79 -3.23
C TYR A 186 -5.81 -12.53 -1.91
N MET A 187 -5.13 -13.57 -1.40
CA MET A 187 -4.37 -13.52 -0.16
C MET A 187 -3.14 -12.59 -0.27
N PRO A 188 -2.89 -11.71 0.72
CA PRO A 188 -1.71 -10.87 0.71
C PRO A 188 -0.42 -11.62 1.12
N PRO A 189 0.77 -11.18 0.65
CA PRO A 189 2.03 -11.89 0.90
C PRO A 189 2.36 -12.11 2.38
N GLU A 190 2.03 -11.17 3.26
CA GLU A 190 2.31 -11.25 4.69
C GLU A 190 1.45 -12.31 5.41
N GLN A 191 0.28 -12.66 4.87
CA GLN A 191 -0.60 -13.69 5.43
C GLN A 191 0.04 -15.08 5.34
N PHE A 192 0.86 -15.33 4.32
CA PHE A 192 1.66 -16.57 4.22
C PHE A 192 2.70 -16.69 5.35
N ARG A 193 3.06 -15.57 5.98
CA ARG A 193 4.00 -15.52 7.12
C ARG A 193 3.27 -15.43 8.46
N GLY A 194 1.93 -15.48 8.47
CA GLY A 194 1.11 -15.30 9.66
C GLY A 194 1.11 -13.88 10.24
N HIS A 195 1.59 -12.88 9.50
CA HIS A 195 1.64 -11.48 9.93
C HIS A 195 0.46 -10.72 9.33
N ILE A 196 -0.68 -10.71 10.01
CA ILE A 196 -1.92 -10.13 9.49
C ILE A 196 -2.17 -8.77 10.12
N THR A 197 -2.53 -7.79 9.31
CA THR A 197 -2.82 -6.41 9.74
C THR A 197 -4.09 -5.89 9.06
N PHE A 198 -4.58 -4.72 9.44
CA PHE A 198 -5.69 -4.05 8.74
C PHE A 198 -5.40 -3.83 7.26
N ALA A 199 -4.12 -3.59 6.92
CA ALA A 199 -3.67 -3.42 5.55
C ALA A 199 -3.81 -4.72 4.73
N SER A 200 -3.88 -5.90 5.36
CA SER A 200 -4.08 -7.18 4.69
C SER A 200 -5.46 -7.26 4.00
N ASP A 201 -6.52 -6.80 4.67
CA ASP A 201 -7.86 -6.72 4.06
C ASP A 201 -7.88 -5.75 2.86
N LEU A 202 -7.08 -4.67 2.90
CA LEU A 202 -7.00 -3.70 1.81
C LEU A 202 -6.35 -4.28 0.56
N TYR A 203 -5.34 -5.15 0.71
CA TYR A 203 -4.75 -5.85 -0.43
C TYR A 203 -5.73 -6.83 -1.05
N SER A 204 -6.44 -7.61 -0.23
CA SER A 204 -7.49 -8.52 -0.70
C SER A 204 -8.66 -7.78 -1.37
N LEU A 205 -9.00 -6.58 -0.90
CA LEU A 205 -9.89 -5.68 -1.63
C LEU A 205 -9.28 -5.29 -2.98
N GLY A 206 -8.01 -4.89 -3.03
CA GLY A 206 -7.33 -4.50 -4.27
C GLY A 206 -7.35 -5.60 -5.33
N THR A 207 -7.03 -6.84 -4.95
CA THR A 207 -7.06 -8.00 -5.85
C THR A 207 -8.49 -8.34 -6.28
N THR A 208 -9.47 -8.18 -5.39
CA THR A 208 -10.90 -8.29 -5.72
C THR A 208 -11.31 -7.28 -6.79
N LEU A 209 -10.94 -6.00 -6.63
CA LEU A 209 -11.26 -4.96 -7.61
C LEU A 209 -10.56 -5.19 -8.95
N LEU A 210 -9.32 -5.70 -8.96
CA LEU A 210 -8.63 -6.09 -10.19
C LEU A 210 -9.38 -7.20 -10.93
N PHE A 211 -9.92 -8.19 -10.22
CA PHE A 211 -10.74 -9.21 -10.83
C PHE A 211 -11.97 -8.61 -11.52
N LEU A 212 -12.67 -7.66 -10.87
CA LEU A 212 -13.82 -6.97 -11.48
C LEU A 212 -13.46 -6.20 -12.74
N LEU A 213 -12.29 -5.53 -12.72
CA LEU A 213 -11.84 -4.66 -13.81
C LEU A 213 -11.31 -5.44 -15.02
N THR A 214 -10.72 -6.61 -14.78
CA THR A 214 -10.02 -7.38 -15.82
C THR A 214 -10.77 -8.63 -16.25
N GLY A 215 -11.71 -9.12 -15.43
CA GLY A 215 -12.32 -10.44 -15.57
C GLY A 215 -11.34 -11.60 -15.40
N ARG A 216 -10.14 -11.35 -14.87
CA ARG A 216 -9.05 -12.32 -14.71
C ARG A 216 -8.74 -12.55 -13.25
N SER A 217 -8.41 -13.79 -12.91
CA SER A 217 -7.94 -14.13 -11.57
C SER A 217 -6.61 -13.41 -11.29
N PRO A 218 -6.45 -12.72 -10.15
CA PRO A 218 -5.28 -11.87 -9.91
C PRO A 218 -3.93 -12.60 -9.93
N ASP A 219 -3.89 -13.90 -9.61
CA ASP A 219 -2.70 -14.74 -9.68
C ASP A 219 -2.22 -15.00 -11.12
N THR A 220 -3.10 -14.85 -12.11
CA THR A 220 -2.75 -15.00 -13.54
C THR A 220 -2.18 -13.72 -14.15
N LEU A 221 -2.25 -12.59 -13.44
CA LEU A 221 -1.69 -11.32 -13.89
C LEU A 221 -0.17 -11.31 -13.71
N PRO A 222 0.58 -10.69 -14.63
CA PRO A 222 2.03 -10.62 -14.52
C PRO A 222 2.46 -9.87 -13.26
N GLN A 223 3.57 -10.29 -12.66
CA GLN A 223 4.12 -9.65 -11.48
C GLN A 223 5.52 -9.10 -11.77
N LYS A 224 5.82 -7.91 -11.24
CA LYS A 224 7.16 -7.30 -11.25
C LYS A 224 7.55 -6.98 -9.82
N ARG A 225 8.68 -7.52 -9.35
CA ARG A 225 9.18 -7.33 -7.98
C ARG A 225 8.09 -7.64 -6.92
N MET A 226 7.39 -8.77 -7.07
CA MET A 226 6.28 -9.22 -6.20
C MET A 226 5.01 -8.34 -6.22
N LYS A 227 4.96 -7.29 -7.05
CA LYS A 227 3.78 -6.46 -7.24
C LYS A 227 3.04 -6.87 -8.53
N ILE A 228 1.72 -6.93 -8.48
CA ILE A 228 0.88 -7.20 -9.66
C ILE A 228 0.97 -6.03 -10.64
N ASP A 229 1.37 -6.31 -11.88
CA ASP A 229 1.42 -5.33 -12.97
C ASP A 229 0.13 -5.37 -13.79
N PHE A 230 -0.88 -4.65 -13.30
CA PHE A 230 -2.21 -4.60 -13.94
C PHE A 230 -2.31 -3.56 -15.06
N HIS A 231 -1.33 -2.66 -15.21
CA HIS A 231 -1.37 -1.52 -16.14
C HIS A 231 -1.66 -1.91 -17.60
N PRO A 232 -1.11 -3.01 -18.16
CA PRO A 232 -1.40 -3.41 -19.53
C PRO A 232 -2.83 -3.91 -19.75
N TRP A 233 -3.55 -4.25 -18.67
CA TRP A 233 -4.80 -4.99 -18.73
C TRP A 233 -6.03 -4.12 -18.49
N VAL A 234 -5.87 -2.91 -17.95
CA VAL A 234 -6.98 -2.02 -17.64
C VAL A 234 -6.58 -0.54 -17.84
N LYS A 235 -7.49 0.22 -18.43
CA LYS A 235 -7.34 1.67 -18.61
C LYS A 235 -8.22 2.40 -17.60
N LEU A 236 -7.59 2.98 -16.58
CA LEU A 236 -8.27 3.70 -15.48
C LEU A 236 -7.85 5.17 -15.44
N SER A 237 -8.60 5.99 -14.71
CA SER A 237 -8.17 7.34 -14.38
C SER A 237 -6.84 7.30 -13.59
N PRO A 238 -5.92 8.26 -13.81
CA PRO A 238 -4.63 8.28 -13.12
C PRO A 238 -4.75 8.24 -11.59
N SER A 239 -5.79 8.89 -11.05
CA SER A 239 -6.07 8.90 -9.63
C SER A 239 -6.44 7.53 -9.07
N PHE A 240 -7.19 6.73 -9.83
CA PHE A 240 -7.61 5.40 -9.40
C PHE A 240 -6.51 4.37 -9.59
N THR A 241 -5.74 4.48 -10.68
CA THR A 241 -4.51 3.70 -10.87
C THR A 241 -3.57 3.89 -9.69
N ALA A 242 -3.26 5.13 -9.32
CA ALA A 242 -2.37 5.44 -8.19
C ALA A 242 -2.94 5.03 -6.81
N TRP A 243 -4.26 4.87 -6.71
CA TRP A 243 -4.91 4.35 -5.50
C TRP A 243 -4.81 2.83 -5.43
N LEU A 244 -5.16 2.13 -6.52
CA LEU A 244 -5.02 0.68 -6.66
C LEU A 244 -3.56 0.24 -6.48
N ASP A 245 -2.61 0.95 -7.10
CA ASP A 245 -1.18 0.71 -6.94
C ASP A 245 -0.77 0.70 -5.48
N GLN A 246 -1.30 1.62 -4.67
CA GLN A 246 -0.89 1.74 -3.27
C GLN A 246 -1.52 0.65 -2.40
N ILE A 247 -2.80 0.29 -2.60
CA ILE A 247 -3.41 -0.79 -1.81
C ILE A 247 -2.89 -2.18 -2.20
N LEU A 248 -2.33 -2.32 -3.40
CA LEU A 248 -1.69 -3.54 -3.90
C LEU A 248 -0.18 -3.60 -3.64
N GLU A 249 0.38 -2.69 -2.84
CA GLU A 249 1.80 -2.79 -2.47
C GLU A 249 2.04 -4.11 -1.69
N PRO A 250 3.05 -4.92 -2.10
CA PRO A 250 3.35 -6.19 -1.45
C PRO A 250 4.01 -6.00 -0.08
N ILE A 251 4.68 -4.86 0.13
CA ILE A 251 5.25 -4.46 1.42
C ILE A 251 4.17 -3.71 2.21
N VAL A 252 3.90 -4.18 3.43
CA VAL A 252 2.80 -3.66 4.27
C VAL A 252 3.02 -2.19 4.62
N GLU A 253 4.27 -1.79 4.87
CA GLU A 253 4.66 -0.42 5.22
C GLU A 253 4.46 0.59 4.09
N ASP A 254 4.49 0.14 2.83
CA ASP A 254 4.25 0.96 1.65
C ASP A 254 2.74 1.04 1.30
N ARG A 255 1.94 0.13 1.87
CA ARG A 255 0.48 0.05 1.68
C ARG A 255 -0.23 1.11 2.53
N LEU A 256 -1.47 1.44 2.14
CA LEU A 256 -2.35 2.24 2.99
C LEU A 256 -2.56 1.52 4.33
N ALA A 257 -2.41 2.24 5.44
CA ALA A 257 -2.41 1.65 6.77
C ALA A 257 -3.81 1.27 7.31
N SER A 258 -4.88 1.91 6.82
CA SER A 258 -6.24 1.72 7.31
C SER A 258 -7.30 1.95 6.24
N ALA A 259 -8.50 1.40 6.48
CA ALA A 259 -9.66 1.64 5.62
C ALA A 259 -10.02 3.14 5.55
N GLU A 260 -9.94 3.87 6.67
CA GLU A 260 -10.14 5.33 6.71
C GLU A 260 -9.17 6.08 5.77
N ALA A 261 -7.86 5.74 5.81
CA ALA A 261 -6.88 6.34 4.93
C ALA A 261 -7.16 6.01 3.45
N ALA A 262 -7.61 4.79 3.17
CA ALA A 262 -8.00 4.36 1.83
C ALA A 262 -9.24 5.10 1.31
N ILE A 263 -10.26 5.32 2.16
CA ILE A 263 -11.46 6.11 1.84
C ILE A 263 -11.08 7.55 1.53
N ALA A 264 -10.31 8.19 2.41
CA ALA A 264 -9.89 9.58 2.25
C ALA A 264 -9.13 9.79 0.93
N LYS A 265 -8.19 8.89 0.60
CA LYS A 265 -7.44 8.96 -0.67
C LYS A 265 -8.33 8.72 -1.89
N LEU A 266 -9.27 7.77 -1.81
CA LEU A 266 -10.19 7.46 -2.91
C LEU A 266 -11.15 8.63 -3.18
N GLN A 267 -11.70 9.25 -2.13
CA GLN A 267 -12.65 10.36 -2.25
C GLN A 267 -11.98 11.69 -2.62
N ALA A 268 -10.75 11.95 -2.18
CA ALA A 268 -10.01 13.15 -2.57
C ALA A 268 -9.90 13.30 -4.10
N SER A 269 -9.85 12.17 -4.83
CA SER A 269 -9.87 12.14 -6.29
C SER A 269 -11.21 12.61 -6.90
N ARG A 270 -12.34 12.32 -6.22
CA ARG A 270 -13.70 12.68 -6.62
C ARG A 270 -13.93 14.18 -6.47
N SER A 271 -13.46 14.79 -5.38
CA SER A 271 -13.53 16.24 -5.15
C SER A 271 -12.70 17.01 -6.17
N THR A 272 -11.50 16.54 -6.52
CA THR A 272 -10.71 17.16 -7.60
C THR A 272 -11.34 17.02 -8.98
N ALA A 273 -12.02 15.90 -9.26
CA ALA A 273 -12.70 15.67 -10.54
C ALA A 273 -14.01 16.46 -10.70
N GLN A 274 -14.75 16.71 -9.61
CA GLN A 274 -15.94 17.56 -9.61
C GLN A 274 -15.61 19.05 -9.74
N ILE A 275 -14.53 19.52 -9.09
CA ILE A 275 -14.03 20.89 -9.23
C ILE A 275 -13.44 21.11 -10.64
N ALA A 276 -12.83 20.08 -11.25
CA ALA A 276 -12.28 20.15 -12.60
C ALA A 276 -13.34 20.16 -13.73
N LYS A 277 -14.60 19.80 -13.46
CA LYS A 277 -15.69 19.86 -14.46
C LYS A 277 -16.35 21.24 -14.60
N SER A 278 -16.03 22.20 -13.73
CA SER A 278 -16.59 23.57 -13.76
C SER A 278 -15.55 24.66 -14.00
N ALA A 279 -14.27 24.32 -14.17
CA ALA A 279 -13.21 25.30 -14.45
C ALA A 279 -12.73 25.16 -15.89
N PRO A 280 -12.57 26.28 -16.64
CA PRO A 280 -11.91 26.22 -17.93
C PRO A 280 -10.46 25.77 -17.74
N THR A 281 -10.03 24.89 -18.63
CA THR A 281 -8.67 24.39 -18.78
C THR A 281 -7.64 25.51 -18.60
N THR A 282 -6.71 25.34 -17.65
CA THR A 282 -5.26 25.62 -17.71
C THR A 282 -4.73 26.03 -16.32
N ALA A 283 -4.03 25.12 -15.64
CA ALA A 283 -2.85 25.41 -14.81
C ALA A 283 -2.33 24.10 -14.20
N ALA A 284 -1.08 23.76 -14.47
CA ALA A 284 -0.38 22.68 -13.79
C ALA A 284 -0.42 22.93 -12.27
N ARG A 285 -0.95 21.97 -11.51
CA ARG A 285 -1.04 22.05 -10.06
C ARG A 285 0.38 22.03 -9.48
N PHE A 286 0.90 23.19 -9.07
CA PHE A 286 2.21 23.32 -8.43
C PHE A 286 2.30 22.41 -7.20
N LEU A 287 3.31 21.54 -7.15
CA LEU A 287 3.68 20.87 -5.91
C LEU A 287 4.06 21.94 -4.87
N LYS A 288 3.43 21.91 -3.69
CA LYS A 288 3.83 22.80 -2.59
C LYS A 288 5.16 22.31 -2.00
N LYS A 289 6.03 23.26 -1.63
CA LYS A 289 7.30 22.97 -0.95
C LYS A 289 7.04 22.07 0.28
N PRO A 290 7.71 20.91 0.41
CA PRO A 290 7.56 20.07 1.60
C PRO A 290 7.99 20.83 2.86
N ASN A 291 7.19 20.74 3.93
CA ASN A 291 7.43 21.49 5.18
C ASN A 291 8.79 21.17 5.84
N TYR A 292 9.33 19.98 5.58
CA TYR A 292 10.63 19.54 6.10
C TYR A 292 11.81 19.95 5.21
N SER A 293 11.57 20.52 4.03
CA SER A 293 12.64 20.82 3.08
C SER A 293 13.43 22.08 3.47
N ARG A 294 14.73 21.88 3.70
CA ARG A 294 15.69 22.95 3.99
C ARG A 294 16.21 23.66 2.73
N ILE A 295 15.77 23.26 1.55
CA ILE A 295 16.16 23.89 0.28
C ILE A 295 15.58 25.31 0.22
N VAL A 296 16.44 26.29 -0.03
CA VAL A 296 16.05 27.69 -0.12
C VAL A 296 16.03 28.09 -1.59
N ILE A 297 14.89 28.60 -2.06
CA ILE A 297 14.75 29.18 -3.40
C ILE A 297 14.63 30.69 -3.24
N ARG A 298 15.52 31.44 -3.89
CA ARG A 298 15.46 32.90 -3.99
C ARG A 298 15.17 33.28 -5.43
N ARG A 299 14.08 34.01 -5.64
CA ARG A 299 13.70 34.60 -6.93
C ARG A 299 13.89 36.11 -6.84
N ARG A 300 14.68 36.69 -7.74
CA ARG A 300 14.81 38.15 -7.90
C ARG A 300 14.94 38.49 -9.38
N GLY A 301 13.92 39.14 -9.95
CA GLY A 301 13.90 39.56 -11.35
C GLY A 301 14.21 38.40 -12.30
N ASN A 302 15.39 38.46 -12.92
CA ASN A 302 15.81 37.55 -14.00
C ASN A 302 16.69 36.39 -13.52
N TYR A 303 16.74 36.10 -12.21
CA TYR A 303 17.50 34.95 -11.72
C TYR A 303 16.78 34.13 -10.64
N LEU A 304 16.98 32.82 -10.75
CA LEU A 304 16.59 31.80 -9.78
C LEU A 304 17.86 31.28 -9.11
N LEU A 305 17.96 31.44 -7.79
CA LEU A 305 19.03 30.85 -6.98
C LEU A 305 18.43 29.78 -6.07
N ILE A 306 18.83 28.54 -6.28
CA ILE A 306 18.49 27.39 -5.44
C ILE A 306 19.71 27.06 -4.59
N THR A 307 19.52 27.04 -3.28
CA THR A 307 20.53 26.64 -2.31
C THR A 307 20.07 25.35 -1.63
N ILE A 308 20.78 24.27 -1.89
CA ILE A 308 20.55 22.95 -1.29
C ILE A 308 21.60 22.80 -0.17
N PRO A 309 21.19 22.81 1.11
CA PRO A 309 22.13 22.64 2.21
C PRO A 309 22.78 21.25 2.16
N PRO A 310 23.91 21.01 2.85
CA PRO A 310 24.49 19.68 2.96
C PRO A 310 23.53 18.70 3.67
N ASN A 311 23.71 17.40 3.42
CA ASN A 311 22.91 16.38 4.10
C ASN A 311 23.37 16.23 5.57
N PRO A 312 22.51 16.52 6.57
CA PRO A 312 22.90 16.44 7.99
C PRO A 312 23.36 15.04 8.40
N ASP A 313 22.73 13.98 7.88
CA ASP A 313 23.10 12.60 8.21
C ASP A 313 24.50 12.25 7.70
N MET A 314 24.88 12.82 6.56
CA MET A 314 26.20 12.62 5.99
C MET A 314 27.28 13.34 6.79
N LEU A 315 26.97 14.53 7.31
CA LEU A 315 27.86 15.30 8.17
C LEU A 315 28.07 14.62 9.54
N THR A 316 27.02 14.04 10.13
CA THR A 316 27.15 13.28 11.38
C THR A 316 27.96 11.99 11.20
N ILE A 317 27.70 11.23 10.13
CA ILE A 317 28.50 10.04 9.80
C ILE A 317 29.96 10.42 9.60
N ALA A 318 30.23 11.48 8.83
CA ALA A 318 31.57 12.02 8.63
C ALA A 318 32.25 12.40 9.96
N GLY A 319 31.53 13.08 10.84
CA GLY A 319 32.02 13.48 12.15
C GLY A 319 32.39 12.30 13.06
N ILE A 320 31.53 11.29 13.13
CA ILE A 320 31.79 10.06 13.92
C ILE A 320 33.02 9.32 13.38
N PHE A 321 33.12 9.17 12.06
CA PHE A 321 34.26 8.51 11.44
C PHE A 321 35.58 9.28 11.65
N MET A 322 35.57 10.60 11.53
CA MET A 322 36.73 11.44 11.83
C MET A 322 37.13 11.32 13.31
N LEU A 323 36.15 11.27 14.22
CA LEU A 323 36.39 11.07 15.65
C LEU A 323 37.10 9.73 15.91
N ILE A 324 36.65 8.64 15.28
CA ILE A 324 37.27 7.31 15.38
C ILE A 324 38.70 7.32 14.84
N LEU A 325 38.92 7.93 13.67
CA LEU A 325 40.23 7.99 13.01
C LEU A 325 41.26 8.83 13.79
N ILE A 326 40.80 9.84 14.56
CA ILE A 326 41.67 10.68 15.39
C ILE A 326 41.92 10.04 16.76
N LEU A 327 40.91 9.45 17.41
CA LEU A 327 41.06 8.85 18.75
C LEU A 327 41.81 7.53 18.75
N SER A 328 41.64 6.69 17.72
CA SER A 328 42.30 5.38 17.62
C SER A 328 43.83 5.46 17.73
N PRO A 329 44.54 6.33 16.97
CA PRO A 329 45.99 6.47 17.12
C PRO A 329 46.40 7.18 18.42
N MET A 330 45.61 8.14 18.94
CA MET A 330 45.91 8.76 20.23
C MET A 330 45.91 7.74 21.38
N LEU A 331 44.94 6.82 21.41
CA LEU A 331 44.88 5.76 22.42
C LEU A 331 46.09 4.82 22.36
N ALA A 332 46.55 4.50 21.15
CA ALA A 332 47.72 3.66 20.91
C ALA A 332 49.05 4.34 21.26
N LEU A 333 49.14 5.67 21.12
CA LEU A 333 50.28 6.46 21.57
C LEU A 333 50.31 6.60 23.11
N MET A 334 49.15 6.73 23.76
CA MET A 334 49.06 6.85 25.22
C MET A 334 49.33 5.53 25.98
N SER A 335 49.21 4.37 25.33
CA SER A 335 49.52 3.07 25.93
C SER A 335 51.02 2.73 25.98
N GLY A 336 51.90 3.63 25.50
CA GLY A 336 53.36 3.47 25.57
C GLY A 336 53.95 2.52 24.52
N ALA A 337 53.14 2.03 23.57
CA ALA A 337 53.54 1.06 22.55
C ALA A 337 54.06 1.71 21.24
N ALA A 338 54.66 2.90 21.29
CA ALA A 338 55.04 3.66 20.10
C ALA A 338 56.27 3.07 19.39
N THR A 339 56.07 1.99 18.64
CA THR A 339 57.05 1.47 17.67
C THR A 339 56.90 2.21 16.33
N VAL A 340 57.91 2.11 15.45
CA VAL A 340 57.85 2.66 14.07
C VAL A 340 56.58 2.20 13.33
N GLN A 341 56.09 0.98 13.64
CA GLN A 341 54.83 0.46 13.07
C GLN A 341 53.60 1.28 13.48
N VAL A 342 53.54 1.80 14.71
CA VAL A 342 52.42 2.62 15.19
C VAL A 342 52.38 3.98 14.48
N VAL A 343 53.55 4.58 14.25
CA VAL A 343 53.66 5.86 13.50
C VAL A 343 53.22 5.67 12.05
N THR A 344 53.66 4.60 11.39
CA THR A 344 53.25 4.30 10.01
C THR A 344 51.74 4.07 9.90
N VAL A 345 51.14 3.32 10.83
CA VAL A 345 49.68 3.12 10.87
C VAL A 345 48.93 4.44 11.11
N ALA A 346 49.42 5.30 12.00
CA ALA A 346 48.83 6.61 12.26
C ALA A 346 48.87 7.51 11.01
N VAL A 347 50.00 7.53 10.27
CA VAL A 347 50.12 8.27 9.01
C VAL A 347 49.18 7.71 7.95
N SER A 348 49.09 6.38 7.79
CA SER A 348 48.16 5.76 6.84
C SER A 348 46.70 6.05 7.18
N MET A 349 46.34 6.08 8.48
CA MET A 349 45.00 6.47 8.93
C MET A 349 44.69 7.94 8.65
N LEU A 350 45.68 8.84 8.83
CA LEU A 350 45.51 10.26 8.51
C LEU A 350 45.31 10.47 6.99
N VAL A 351 46.09 9.78 6.16
CA VAL A 351 45.91 9.82 4.69
C VAL A 351 44.53 9.30 4.30
N MET A 352 44.08 8.18 4.91
CA MET A 352 42.74 7.63 4.67
C MET A 352 41.64 8.61 5.12
N ALA A 353 41.83 9.31 6.24
CA ALA A 353 40.92 10.34 6.72
C ALA A 353 40.77 11.49 5.71
N VAL A 354 41.88 11.98 5.15
CA VAL A 354 41.89 13.04 4.13
C VAL A 354 41.18 12.58 2.85
N VAL A 355 41.48 11.37 2.37
CA VAL A 355 40.83 10.80 1.18
C VAL A 355 39.34 10.63 1.39
N MET A 356 38.93 10.09 2.54
CA MET A 356 37.52 9.90 2.88
C MET A 356 36.79 11.23 3.06
N PHE A 357 37.44 12.24 3.65
CA PHE A 357 36.90 13.60 3.74
C PHE A 357 36.66 14.21 2.36
N ALA A 358 37.60 14.04 1.41
CA ALA A 358 37.43 14.47 0.03
C ALA A 358 36.27 13.73 -0.68
N ILE A 359 36.10 12.44 -0.41
CA ILE A 359 34.97 11.64 -0.91
C ILE A 359 33.64 12.17 -0.33
N LEU A 360 33.57 12.44 0.98
CA LEU A 360 32.36 12.95 1.64
C LEU A 360 31.93 14.32 1.10
N LEU A 361 32.88 15.22 0.82
CA LEU A 361 32.60 16.49 0.14
C LEU A 361 32.03 16.28 -1.27
N SER A 362 32.43 15.22 -1.94
CA SER A 362 31.95 14.90 -3.29
C SER A 362 30.51 14.37 -3.31
N PHE A 363 30.06 13.70 -2.23
CA PHE A 363 28.78 12.97 -2.18
C PHE A 363 27.66 13.61 -1.33
N GLY A 364 27.70 14.92 -1.06
CA GLY A 364 26.58 15.64 -0.41
C GLY A 364 26.93 16.34 0.91
N GLY A 365 28.21 16.37 1.29
CA GLY A 365 28.73 17.14 2.42
C GLY A 365 28.93 18.64 2.14
N SER A 366 28.64 19.12 0.93
CA SER A 366 28.75 20.51 0.51
C SER A 366 27.38 21.15 0.29
N GLU A 367 27.26 22.46 0.49
CA GLU A 367 26.10 23.23 0.03
C GLU A 367 26.12 23.31 -1.50
N GLU A 368 25.08 22.83 -2.18
CA GLU A 368 24.97 22.95 -3.64
C GLU A 368 24.18 24.20 -3.99
N GLN A 369 24.70 24.98 -4.95
CA GLN A 369 24.06 26.19 -5.45
C GLN A 369 23.82 26.05 -6.96
N ILE A 370 22.55 26.12 -7.34
CA ILE A 370 22.11 26.17 -8.74
C ILE A 370 21.63 27.60 -9.00
N ARG A 371 22.29 28.30 -9.91
CA ARG A 371 21.89 29.63 -10.35
C ARG A 371 21.46 29.56 -11.80
N ILE A 372 20.25 30.02 -12.08
CA ILE A 372 19.69 30.06 -13.42
C ILE A 372 19.35 31.52 -13.73
N THR A 373 19.95 32.07 -14.77
CA THR A 373 19.61 33.35 -15.38
C THR A 373 19.08 33.11 -16.80
N ALA A 374 18.58 34.16 -17.46
CA ALA A 374 18.12 34.05 -18.85
C ALA A 374 19.21 33.54 -19.80
N ASP A 375 20.46 33.91 -19.54
CA ASP A 375 21.63 33.62 -20.36
C ASP A 375 22.48 32.44 -19.86
N ARG A 376 22.50 32.17 -18.55
CA ARG A 376 23.41 31.19 -17.95
C ARG A 376 22.78 30.28 -16.89
N LEU A 377 23.17 29.01 -16.94
CA LEU A 377 23.02 28.03 -15.88
C LEU A 377 24.38 27.76 -15.24
N GLU A 378 24.50 28.06 -13.94
CA GLU A 378 25.70 27.83 -13.15
C GLU A 378 25.42 26.83 -12.01
N LEU A 379 26.26 25.80 -11.93
CA LEU A 379 26.30 24.83 -10.84
C LEU A 379 27.58 25.04 -10.03
N SER A 380 27.44 25.21 -8.72
CA SER A 380 28.57 25.38 -7.81
C SER A 380 28.35 24.66 -6.49
N LYS A 381 29.44 24.28 -5.84
CA LYS A 381 29.43 23.74 -4.46
C LYS A 381 30.13 24.72 -3.54
N LYS A 382 29.57 24.94 -2.36
CA LYS A 382 30.15 25.75 -1.29
C LYS A 382 30.49 24.84 -0.11
N VAL A 383 31.74 24.91 0.33
CA VAL A 383 32.26 24.19 1.50
C VAL A 383 32.86 25.24 2.43
N PHE A 384 32.28 25.41 3.62
CA PHE A 384 32.55 26.56 4.49
C PHE A 384 32.42 27.88 3.70
N ASP A 385 33.44 28.73 3.67
CA ASP A 385 33.44 30.00 2.93
C ASP A 385 33.98 29.89 1.50
N TRP A 386 34.36 28.69 1.06
CA TRP A 386 35.01 28.46 -0.22
C TRP A 386 33.99 28.01 -1.26
N LYS A 387 33.91 28.72 -2.39
CA LYS A 387 32.99 28.41 -3.51
C LYS A 387 33.76 27.77 -4.66
N PHE A 388 33.35 26.57 -5.05
CA PHE A 388 33.91 25.79 -6.14
C PHE A 388 32.93 25.79 -7.33
N TRP A 389 33.39 26.27 -8.48
CA TRP A 389 32.64 26.22 -9.73
C TRP A 389 32.74 24.82 -10.33
N ILE A 390 31.59 24.21 -10.62
CA ILE A 390 31.53 22.84 -11.17
C ILE A 390 31.21 22.89 -12.65
N TYR A 391 30.25 23.74 -13.02
CA TYR A 391 29.76 23.82 -14.38
C TYR A 391 29.09 25.17 -14.65
N SER A 392 29.28 25.71 -15.84
CA SER A 392 28.62 26.91 -16.34
C SER A 392 28.31 26.73 -17.82
N SER A 393 27.09 27.05 -18.23
CA SER A 393 26.59 26.84 -19.60
C SER A 393 25.50 27.83 -19.95
N GLU A 394 25.16 27.94 -21.23
CA GLU A 394 24.01 28.72 -21.66
C GLU A 394 22.70 28.05 -21.26
N THR A 395 21.75 28.81 -20.71
CA THR A 395 20.44 28.29 -20.27
C THR A 395 19.66 27.65 -21.41
N ALA A 396 19.83 28.13 -22.64
CA ALA A 396 19.19 27.59 -23.84
C ALA A 396 19.59 26.13 -24.16
N LEU A 397 20.73 25.65 -23.64
CA LEU A 397 21.22 24.30 -23.88
C LEU A 397 20.60 23.25 -22.95
N VAL A 398 19.73 23.65 -22.03
CA VAL A 398 19.01 22.74 -21.12
C VAL A 398 17.94 21.97 -21.92
N LYS A 399 18.14 20.67 -22.08
CA LYS A 399 17.22 19.81 -22.86
C LYS A 399 16.19 19.11 -21.99
N GLN A 400 16.63 18.53 -20.88
CA GLN A 400 15.78 17.66 -20.06
C GLN A 400 16.10 17.80 -18.57
N LEU A 401 15.06 17.65 -17.74
CA LEU A 401 15.16 17.50 -16.29
C LEU A 401 14.30 16.33 -15.82
N TRP A 402 14.91 15.40 -15.07
CA TRP A 402 14.24 14.23 -14.51
C TRP A 402 14.78 13.89 -13.12
N CYS A 403 14.02 13.03 -12.43
CA CYS A 403 14.40 12.47 -11.14
C CYS A 403 15.02 11.08 -11.36
N GLU A 404 16.21 10.84 -10.83
CA GLU A 404 16.92 9.57 -10.90
C GLU A 404 16.89 8.88 -9.52
N MET A 405 16.65 7.57 -9.49
CA MET A 405 16.58 6.79 -8.25
C MET A 405 17.85 5.96 -8.09
N ASN A 406 18.53 6.14 -6.97
CA ASN A 406 19.66 5.31 -6.53
C ASN A 406 19.21 4.40 -5.38
N VAL A 407 19.51 3.10 -5.49
CA VAL A 407 19.27 2.14 -4.41
C VAL A 407 20.54 2.06 -3.56
N LEU A 408 20.48 2.61 -2.34
CA LEU A 408 21.54 2.46 -1.34
C LEU A 408 21.05 1.49 -0.25
N ARG A 409 21.99 0.94 0.55
CA ARG A 409 21.65 0.04 1.68
C ARG A 409 20.73 0.70 2.72
N SER A 410 20.64 2.03 2.75
CA SER A 410 19.77 2.81 3.64
C SER A 410 18.38 3.10 3.08
N GLY A 411 18.02 2.60 1.89
CA GLY A 411 16.74 2.82 1.23
C GLY A 411 16.86 3.49 -0.16
N PRO A 412 15.74 3.77 -0.86
CA PRO A 412 15.76 4.49 -2.13
C PRO A 412 16.05 5.98 -1.91
N HIS A 413 17.10 6.46 -2.57
CA HIS A 413 17.51 7.86 -2.58
C HIS A 413 17.28 8.44 -3.96
N TYR A 414 16.87 9.71 -4.04
CA TYR A 414 16.56 10.37 -5.31
C TYR A 414 17.52 11.54 -5.55
N ASN A 415 17.91 11.73 -6.81
CA ASN A 415 18.70 12.87 -7.25
C ASN A 415 17.97 13.57 -8.41
N GLY A 416 18.11 14.88 -8.50
CA GLY A 416 17.75 15.61 -9.70
C GLY A 416 18.85 15.46 -10.75
N ALA A 417 18.46 15.30 -12.01
CA ALA A 417 19.39 15.30 -13.14
C ALA A 417 18.96 16.36 -14.16
N ILE A 418 19.93 17.11 -14.66
CA ILE A 418 19.76 18.12 -15.71
C ILE A 418 20.71 17.81 -16.87
N GLU A 419 20.15 17.68 -18.07
CA GLU A 419 20.93 17.50 -19.30
C GLU A 419 21.16 18.86 -19.96
N VAL A 420 22.43 19.21 -20.16
CA VAL A 420 22.85 20.47 -20.75
C VAL A 420 23.93 20.22 -21.80
N GLY A 421 23.66 20.60 -23.05
CA GLY A 421 24.63 20.43 -24.14
C GLY A 421 25.08 18.99 -24.38
N GLY A 422 24.27 18.00 -24.00
CA GLY A 422 24.58 16.56 -24.11
C GLY A 422 25.29 15.94 -22.89
N ASN A 423 25.61 16.73 -21.86
CA ASN A 423 26.16 16.24 -20.60
C ASN A 423 25.10 16.23 -19.50
N VAL A 424 25.14 15.23 -18.62
CA VAL A 424 24.18 15.08 -17.50
C VAL A 424 24.85 15.50 -16.20
N HIS A 425 24.26 16.50 -15.53
CA HIS A 425 24.69 16.95 -14.21
C HIS A 425 23.67 16.56 -13.15
N LYS A 426 24.14 15.93 -12.07
CA LYS A 426 23.28 15.52 -10.94
C LYS A 426 23.32 16.60 -9.85
N PHE A 427 22.17 16.85 -9.22
CA PHE A 427 21.99 17.81 -8.12
C PHE A 427 21.02 17.23 -7.08
N ALA A 428 20.99 17.82 -5.88
CA ALA A 428 20.13 17.36 -4.79
C ALA A 428 20.38 15.87 -4.48
N ILE A 429 21.66 15.50 -4.35
CA ILE A 429 22.07 14.12 -4.16
C ILE A 429 21.50 13.57 -2.83
N SER A 430 20.95 12.35 -2.89
CA SER A 430 20.42 11.64 -1.72
C SER A 430 19.32 12.40 -0.98
N ARG A 431 18.35 12.94 -1.75
CA ARG A 431 17.15 13.62 -1.22
C ARG A 431 15.90 12.76 -1.36
N THR A 432 14.83 13.18 -0.69
CA THR A 432 13.53 12.50 -0.79
C THR A 432 12.91 12.71 -2.18
N LYS A 433 12.14 11.74 -2.66
CA LYS A 433 11.45 11.82 -3.96
C LYS A 433 10.65 13.11 -4.12
N LEU A 434 9.86 13.45 -3.09
CA LEU A 434 8.99 14.62 -3.10
C LEU A 434 9.78 15.95 -3.15
N GLU A 435 10.94 16.03 -2.49
CA GLU A 435 11.81 17.21 -2.57
C GLU A 435 12.43 17.38 -3.96
N VAL A 436 12.88 16.29 -4.57
CA VAL A 436 13.49 16.32 -5.91
C VAL A 436 12.44 16.63 -6.97
N GLU A 437 11.26 16.02 -6.91
CA GLU A 437 10.16 16.28 -7.84
C GLU A 437 9.63 17.70 -7.74
N TRP A 438 9.48 18.23 -6.51
CA TRP A 438 9.15 19.63 -6.29
C TRP A 438 10.20 20.57 -6.90
N LEU A 439 11.48 20.30 -6.63
CA LEU A 439 12.58 21.15 -7.12
C LEU A 439 12.67 21.15 -8.66
N ILE A 440 12.46 20.01 -9.30
CA ILE A 440 12.41 19.90 -10.76
C ILE A 440 11.26 20.72 -11.34
N GLN A 441 10.08 20.70 -10.71
CA GLN A 441 8.95 21.52 -11.16
C GLN A 441 9.24 23.02 -11.05
N GLU A 442 9.88 23.45 -9.97
CA GLU A 442 10.30 24.84 -9.76
C GLU A 442 11.27 25.30 -10.85
N ILE A 443 12.27 24.48 -11.19
CA ILE A 443 13.23 24.79 -12.26
C ILE A 443 12.51 24.82 -13.63
N LYS A 444 11.68 23.82 -13.94
CA LYS A 444 10.91 23.78 -15.20
C LYS A 444 10.00 25.00 -15.35
N HIS A 445 9.34 25.41 -14.27
CA HIS A 445 8.47 26.58 -14.29
C HIS A 445 9.25 27.85 -14.59
N PHE A 446 10.42 28.04 -13.97
CA PHE A 446 11.25 29.21 -14.22
C PHE A 446 11.79 29.24 -15.66
N LEU A 447 12.28 28.11 -16.18
CA LEU A 447 12.75 27.99 -17.57
C LEU A 447 11.64 28.28 -18.59
N ASN A 448 10.41 27.82 -18.32
CA ASN A 448 9.25 28.07 -19.20
C ASN A 448 8.76 29.53 -19.17
N ASN A 449 9.02 30.27 -18.08
CA ASN A 449 8.70 31.69 -18.02
C ASN A 449 9.77 32.52 -18.75
N LEU A 450 11.05 32.12 -18.66
CA LEU A 450 12.14 32.78 -19.40
C LEU A 450 11.98 32.71 -20.92
N THR A 451 11.40 31.63 -21.46
CA THR A 451 11.15 31.49 -22.91
C THR A 451 9.92 32.25 -23.41
N ARG A 452 9.07 32.76 -22.52
CA ARG A 452 7.88 33.57 -22.88
C ARG A 452 8.16 35.07 -22.94
N ASP A 453 9.25 35.52 -22.32
CA ASP A 453 9.66 36.93 -22.23
C ASP A 453 10.76 37.32 -23.26
N CYS A 454 11.10 36.41 -24.19
CA CYS A 454 12.04 36.63 -25.30
C CYS A 454 11.33 36.81 -26.65
#